data_AF-A0A1X4IAK7-F1
#
_entry.id   AF-A0A1X4IAK7-F1
#
_cell.length_a   1.000
_cell.length_b   1.000
_cell.length_c   1.000
_cell.angle_alpha   90.00
_cell.angle_beta   90.00
_cell.angle_gamma   90.00
#
_symmetry.space_group_name_H-M   'P 1'
#
loop_
_entity.id
_entity.type
_entity.pdbx_description
1 polymer ?
#
loop_
_entity_poly.entity_id
_entity_poly.type
_entity_poly.pdbx_seq_one_letter_code
_entity_poly.pdbx_strand_id
1 'polypeptide(L)'
;MAARPLVARQPNERLQALIQEAGCSNAGLARRVNMCGAEHGLDLRYDKTSVARWLRGQQPRGRAPAIIAEALGRKLGRTVTIDEIGMANGKNLASGVGLQFSPTVLGAIEQVCELWRSDVGRRDFLSGSSVAASALVEPSRDWLISAPDGQVARSAGPRVGQSDVAAVRSMTQALVDLDHQYGSGHVRPVVVHYLNSVVSGLLAGSYREAVGRDLFAAVARLTELAGYMAVDTGQPGLAQRYYIQALRLAQAAGDRGYGGYVLAASMSHLAAQLGNPREIAQLARAAQEGARGRVTPRAESMFHAAEARGHALMGDVHAAQTAAGRAMSAM
;
A
#
# COMPACT_ATOMS: atom_id res chain seq x y z
N MET A 1 24.62 -31.73 2.65
CA MET A 1 23.38 -31.25 3.28
C MET A 1 23.75 -30.32 4.43
N ALA A 2 23.88 -29.02 4.17
CA ALA A 2 24.14 -28.04 5.23
C ALA A 2 22.82 -27.70 5.93
N ALA A 3 22.77 -27.89 7.24
CA ALA A 3 21.61 -27.57 8.06
C ALA A 3 21.31 -26.06 7.99
N ARG A 4 20.05 -25.71 7.67
CA ARG A 4 19.52 -24.35 7.78
C ARG A 4 19.83 -23.80 9.18
N PRO A 5 20.37 -22.58 9.33
CA PRO A 5 20.45 -21.94 10.63
C PRO A 5 19.04 -21.81 11.22
N LEU A 6 18.82 -22.38 12.39
CA LEU A 6 17.61 -22.14 13.18
C LEU A 6 17.65 -20.68 13.64
N VAL A 7 16.96 -19.80 12.91
CA VAL A 7 16.67 -18.45 13.40
C VAL A 7 16.00 -18.61 14.76
N ALA A 8 16.65 -18.14 15.82
CA ALA A 8 16.12 -18.18 17.17
C ALA A 8 14.79 -17.42 17.19
N ARG A 9 13.70 -18.11 17.52
CA ARG A 9 12.37 -17.49 17.61
C ARG A 9 12.34 -16.55 18.81
N GLN A 10 11.93 -15.31 18.60
CA GLN A 10 11.74 -14.34 19.68
C GLN A 10 10.55 -14.76 20.57
N PRO A 11 10.64 -14.58 21.89
CA PRO A 11 9.50 -14.77 22.81
C PRO A 11 8.30 -13.88 22.43
N ASN A 12 7.08 -14.38 22.60
CA ASN A 12 5.86 -13.62 22.36
C ASN A 12 5.40 -12.89 23.63
N GLU A 13 6.02 -11.75 23.90
CA GLU A 13 5.74 -10.91 25.07
C GLU A 13 4.32 -10.33 25.06
N ARG A 14 3.77 -10.06 23.87
CA ARG A 14 2.40 -9.54 23.70
C ARG A 14 1.35 -10.55 24.19
N LEU A 15 1.50 -11.81 23.80
CA LEU A 15 0.65 -12.90 24.32
C LEU A 15 0.83 -13.08 25.82
N GLN A 16 2.06 -12.96 26.33
CA GLN A 16 2.34 -13.09 27.76
C GLN A 16 1.61 -12.02 28.59
N ALA A 17 1.66 -10.77 28.15
CA ALA A 17 0.97 -9.65 28.79
C ALA A 17 -0.55 -9.86 28.83
N LEU A 18 -1.15 -10.31 27.73
CA LEU A 18 -2.59 -10.57 27.66
C LEU A 18 -3.03 -11.76 28.54
N ILE A 19 -2.19 -12.80 28.67
CA ILE A 19 -2.46 -13.93 29.58
C ILE A 19 -2.46 -13.45 31.03
N GLN A 20 -1.53 -12.56 31.39
CA GLN A 20 -1.45 -11.94 32.71
C GLN A 20 -2.62 -11.01 32.99
N GLU A 21 -2.97 -10.12 32.06
CA GLU A 21 -4.15 -9.23 32.13
C GLU A 21 -5.44 -10.05 32.31
N ALA A 22 -5.57 -11.15 31.57
CA ALA A 22 -6.73 -12.03 31.64
C ALA A 22 -6.78 -12.90 32.92
N GLY A 23 -5.72 -12.89 33.74
CA GLY A 23 -5.61 -13.72 34.94
C GLY A 23 -5.78 -15.21 34.65
N CYS A 24 -5.29 -15.70 33.50
CA CYS A 24 -5.49 -17.09 33.09
C CYS A 24 -4.18 -17.88 33.10
N SER A 25 -4.23 -19.15 33.50
CA SER A 25 -3.08 -20.05 33.37
C SER A 25 -2.95 -20.57 31.93
N ASN A 26 -1.78 -21.06 31.53
CA ASN A 26 -1.58 -21.69 30.22
C ASN A 26 -2.57 -22.83 29.96
N ALA A 27 -2.88 -23.64 30.98
CA ALA A 27 -3.91 -24.68 30.89
C ALA A 27 -5.33 -24.10 30.81
N GLY A 28 -5.57 -22.94 31.43
CA GLY A 28 -6.83 -22.20 31.33
C GLY A 28 -7.06 -21.61 29.94
N LEU A 29 -6.04 -21.00 29.34
CA LEU A 29 -6.11 -20.48 27.96
C LEU A 29 -6.36 -21.61 26.97
N ALA A 30 -5.60 -22.71 27.04
CA ALA A 30 -5.77 -23.85 26.13
C ALA A 30 -7.21 -24.39 26.11
N ARG A 31 -7.83 -24.54 27.29
CA ARG A 31 -9.24 -24.97 27.41
C ARG A 31 -10.20 -24.02 26.74
N ARG A 32 -10.02 -22.69 26.92
CA ARG A 32 -10.87 -21.67 26.27
C ARG A 32 -10.71 -21.69 24.76
N VAL A 33 -9.50 -21.87 24.25
CA VAL A 33 -9.22 -21.95 22.81
C VAL A 33 -9.90 -23.18 22.20
N ASN A 34 -9.85 -24.35 22.85
CA ASN A 34 -10.51 -25.55 22.34
C ASN A 34 -12.04 -25.39 22.36
N MET A 35 -12.61 -24.79 23.42
CA MET A 35 -14.05 -24.53 23.52
C MET A 35 -14.51 -23.56 22.42
N CYS A 36 -13.80 -22.44 22.23
CA CYS A 36 -14.06 -21.48 21.17
C CYS A 36 -13.86 -22.11 19.77
N GLY A 37 -12.88 -23.00 19.60
CA GLY A 37 -12.68 -23.77 18.38
C GLY A 37 -13.87 -24.68 18.06
N ALA A 38 -14.38 -25.40 19.05
CA ALA A 38 -15.51 -26.31 18.89
C ALA A 38 -16.78 -25.56 18.45
N GLU A 39 -17.05 -24.37 19.02
CA GLU A 39 -18.15 -23.49 18.59
C GLU A 39 -18.05 -23.08 17.12
N HIS A 40 -16.82 -23.00 16.58
CA HIS A 40 -16.54 -22.70 15.17
C HIS A 40 -16.38 -23.94 14.29
N GLY A 41 -16.73 -25.13 14.80
CA GLY A 41 -16.64 -26.40 14.06
C GLY A 41 -15.19 -26.89 13.83
N LEU A 42 -14.23 -26.45 14.66
CA LEU A 42 -12.83 -26.84 14.56
C LEU A 42 -12.48 -27.87 15.65
N ASP A 43 -11.92 -29.03 15.27
CA ASP A 43 -11.34 -30.00 16.22
C ASP A 43 -9.93 -29.54 16.65
N LEU A 44 -9.88 -28.65 17.64
CA LEU A 44 -8.65 -28.15 18.25
C LEU A 44 -8.34 -28.90 19.54
N ARG A 45 -7.11 -29.39 19.67
CA ARG A 45 -6.63 -30.14 20.85
C ARG A 45 -5.39 -29.51 21.45
N TYR A 46 -5.50 -28.24 21.86
CA TYR A 46 -4.41 -27.54 22.53
C TYR A 46 -4.38 -27.81 24.02
N ASP A 47 -3.18 -27.77 24.58
CA ASP A 47 -2.88 -28.01 25.98
C ASP A 47 -1.92 -26.94 26.53
N LYS A 48 -1.53 -27.07 27.81
CA LYS A 48 -0.57 -26.14 28.44
C LYS A 48 0.77 -26.07 27.69
N THR A 49 1.20 -27.15 27.06
CA THR A 49 2.48 -27.20 26.33
C THR A 49 2.38 -26.48 24.99
N SER A 50 1.22 -26.50 24.34
CA SER A 50 0.91 -25.71 23.14
C SER A 50 1.02 -24.22 23.44
N VAL A 51 0.42 -23.75 24.54
CA VAL A 51 0.53 -22.34 24.97
C VAL A 51 1.97 -21.96 25.32
N ALA A 52 2.72 -22.84 26.00
CA ALA A 52 4.14 -22.61 26.28
C ALA A 52 5.01 -22.57 25.01
N ARG A 53 4.60 -23.21 23.92
CA ARG A 53 5.25 -23.07 22.60
C ARG A 53 4.89 -21.72 21.96
N TRP A 54 3.66 -21.26 22.09
CA TRP A 54 3.22 -19.94 21.61
C TRP A 54 3.98 -18.79 22.26
N LEU A 55 4.17 -18.88 23.58
CA LEU A 55 4.99 -17.92 24.35
C LEU A 55 6.47 -17.91 23.91
N ARG A 56 6.98 -19.02 23.38
CA ARG A 56 8.33 -19.12 22.78
C ARG A 56 8.37 -18.75 21.29
N GLY A 57 7.33 -18.07 20.79
CA GLY A 57 7.26 -17.57 19.42
C GLY A 57 6.81 -18.60 18.38
N GLN A 58 6.35 -19.80 18.76
CA GLN A 58 5.76 -20.74 17.80
C GLN A 58 4.30 -20.36 17.52
N GLN A 59 3.97 -20.04 16.28
CA GLN A 59 2.59 -19.72 15.92
C GLN A 59 1.81 -20.95 15.39
N PRO A 60 0.57 -21.18 15.84
CA PRO A 60 -0.30 -22.19 15.23
C PRO A 60 -0.81 -21.73 13.86
N ARG A 61 -1.03 -22.68 12.94
CA ARG A 61 -1.43 -22.40 11.55
C ARG A 61 -2.95 -22.28 11.39
N GLY A 62 -3.37 -21.80 10.21
CA GLY A 62 -4.78 -21.74 9.82
C GLY A 62 -5.57 -20.73 10.66
N ARG A 63 -6.79 -21.10 11.04
CA ARG A 63 -7.72 -20.23 11.79
C ARG A 63 -7.40 -20.10 13.28
N ALA A 64 -6.46 -20.89 13.80
CA ALA A 64 -6.16 -20.95 15.23
C ALA A 64 -5.76 -19.61 15.88
N PRO A 65 -4.96 -18.71 15.26
CA PRO A 65 -4.67 -17.39 15.84
C PRO A 65 -5.92 -16.53 16.08
N ALA A 66 -6.91 -16.58 15.19
CA ALA A 66 -8.18 -15.88 15.37
C ALA A 66 -8.96 -16.41 16.58
N ILE A 67 -9.02 -17.74 16.71
CA ILE A 67 -9.67 -18.40 17.85
C ILE A 67 -8.95 -18.09 19.17
N ILE A 68 -7.61 -17.95 19.15
CA ILE A 68 -6.83 -17.54 20.34
C ILE A 68 -7.17 -16.10 20.75
N ALA A 69 -7.21 -15.19 19.78
CA ALA A 69 -7.57 -13.79 20.01
C ALA A 69 -9.00 -13.68 20.57
N GLU A 70 -9.95 -14.41 19.99
CA GLU A 70 -11.33 -14.45 20.47
C GLU A 70 -11.46 -15.04 21.87
N ALA A 71 -10.79 -16.16 22.16
CA ALA A 71 -10.80 -16.78 23.49
C ALA A 71 -10.27 -15.84 24.59
N LEU A 72 -9.25 -15.03 24.28
CA LEU A 72 -8.73 -13.99 25.16
C LEU A 72 -9.69 -12.81 25.26
N GLY A 73 -10.25 -12.35 24.14
CA GLY A 73 -11.21 -11.24 24.12
C GLY A 73 -12.46 -11.52 24.95
N ARG A 74 -13.03 -12.73 24.84
CA ARG A 74 -14.14 -13.18 25.69
C ARG A 74 -13.78 -13.20 27.18
N LYS A 75 -12.52 -13.53 27.52
CA LYS A 75 -12.07 -13.54 28.92
C LYS A 75 -11.81 -12.13 29.47
N LEU A 76 -11.35 -11.21 28.62
CA LEU A 76 -11.06 -9.82 28.96
C LEU A 76 -12.28 -8.90 28.86
N GLY A 77 -13.38 -9.35 28.24
CA GLY A 77 -14.58 -8.54 28.06
C GLY A 77 -14.43 -7.44 27.00
N ARG A 78 -13.43 -7.54 26.12
CA ARG A 78 -13.16 -6.60 25.02
C ARG A 78 -12.73 -7.34 23.77
N THR A 79 -12.84 -6.69 22.61
CA THR A 79 -12.24 -7.22 21.39
C THR A 79 -10.72 -7.28 21.55
N VAL A 80 -10.14 -8.41 21.18
CA VAL A 80 -8.70 -8.64 21.11
C VAL A 80 -8.38 -9.09 19.70
N THR A 81 -7.44 -8.43 19.06
CA THR A 81 -7.04 -8.70 17.68
C THR A 81 -5.90 -9.73 17.62
N ILE A 82 -5.72 -10.31 16.43
CA ILE A 82 -4.61 -11.24 16.16
C ILE A 82 -3.24 -10.54 16.30
N ASP A 83 -3.19 -9.24 16.02
CA ASP A 83 -2.00 -8.42 16.22
C ASP A 83 -1.69 -8.25 17.71
N GLU A 84 -2.69 -7.90 18.53
CA GLU A 84 -2.54 -7.75 19.98
C GLU A 84 -1.97 -8.99 20.67
N ILE A 85 -2.28 -10.20 20.18
CA ILE A 85 -1.70 -11.45 20.73
C ILE A 85 -0.32 -11.80 20.14
N GLY A 86 0.29 -10.92 19.35
CA GLY A 86 1.58 -11.15 18.70
C GLY A 86 1.57 -12.31 17.70
N MET A 87 0.41 -12.62 17.12
CA MET A 87 0.23 -13.72 16.15
C MET A 87 -0.34 -13.22 14.82
N ALA A 88 -0.25 -11.93 14.52
CA ALA A 88 -0.41 -11.49 13.15
C ALA A 88 0.71 -12.18 12.38
N ASN A 89 0.39 -13.20 11.56
CA ASN A 89 1.36 -13.77 10.63
C ASN A 89 2.08 -12.59 9.95
N GLY A 90 3.35 -12.75 9.55
CA GLY A 90 3.97 -11.81 8.61
C GLY A 90 3.13 -11.58 7.33
N LYS A 91 2.16 -12.47 7.06
CA LYS A 91 1.10 -12.35 6.04
C LYS A 91 0.03 -11.28 6.33
N ASN A 92 -0.32 -11.00 7.59
CA ASN A 92 -1.30 -9.97 7.96
C ASN A 92 -0.68 -8.58 8.07
N LEU A 93 0.61 -8.48 8.44
CA LEU A 93 1.35 -7.22 8.27
C LEU A 93 1.45 -6.89 6.78
N ALA A 94 1.95 -7.84 5.97
CA ALA A 94 2.05 -7.72 4.51
C ALA A 94 0.72 -7.41 3.80
N SER A 95 -0.43 -7.88 4.33
CA SER A 95 -1.72 -7.63 3.70
C SER A 95 -2.14 -6.16 3.73
N GLY A 96 -1.70 -5.38 4.72
CA GLY A 96 -2.04 -3.95 4.85
C GLY A 96 -0.98 -2.99 4.31
N VAL A 97 0.27 -3.43 4.16
CA VAL A 97 1.38 -2.54 3.74
C VAL A 97 1.05 -1.87 2.42
N GLY A 98 1.13 -0.54 2.39
CA GLY A 98 0.90 0.27 1.20
C GLY A 98 -0.56 0.39 0.76
N LEU A 99 -1.53 -0.19 1.47
CA LEU A 99 -2.95 -0.05 1.15
C LEU A 99 -3.62 1.15 1.85
N GLN A 100 -3.00 1.71 2.89
CA GLN A 100 -3.59 2.84 3.61
C GLN A 100 -3.15 4.17 3.00
N PHE A 101 -4.11 5.06 2.83
CA PHE A 101 -3.87 6.46 2.52
C PHE A 101 -3.69 7.24 3.83
N SER A 102 -2.44 7.43 4.26
CA SER A 102 -2.17 8.00 5.59
C SER A 102 -2.68 9.45 5.71
N PRO A 103 -3.30 9.87 6.83
CA PRO A 103 -3.71 11.26 7.03
C PRO A 103 -2.53 12.21 7.28
N THR A 104 -1.31 11.70 7.53
CA THR A 104 -0.14 12.53 7.86
C THR A 104 1.03 12.27 6.90
N VAL A 105 1.89 13.27 6.74
CA VAL A 105 3.11 13.16 5.92
C VAL A 105 4.07 12.12 6.50
N LEU A 106 4.21 12.07 7.83
CA LEU A 106 5.10 11.09 8.48
C LEU A 106 4.60 9.66 8.24
N GLY A 107 3.30 9.41 8.44
CA GLY A 107 2.73 8.10 8.17
C GLY A 107 2.80 7.73 6.69
N ALA A 108 2.70 8.69 5.77
CA ALA A 108 2.93 8.44 4.34
C ALA A 108 4.37 7.97 4.05
N ILE A 109 5.38 8.59 4.69
CA ILE A 109 6.78 8.18 4.57
C ILE A 109 6.99 6.77 5.16
N GLU A 110 6.40 6.49 6.32
CA GLU A 110 6.50 5.17 6.96
C GLU A 110 5.92 4.07 6.08
N GLN A 111 4.69 4.27 5.59
CA GLN A 111 3.98 3.31 4.74
C GLN A 111 4.73 3.04 3.43
N VAL A 112 5.25 4.10 2.78
CA VAL A 112 5.95 3.93 1.52
C VAL A 112 7.33 3.28 1.69
N CYS A 113 8.07 3.63 2.75
CA CYS A 113 9.34 2.98 3.07
C CYS A 113 9.15 1.51 3.45
N GLU A 114 8.07 1.17 4.17
CA GLU A 114 7.73 -0.21 4.49
C GLU A 114 7.36 -1.00 3.22
N LEU A 115 6.59 -0.40 2.30
CA LEU A 115 6.27 -1.00 1.01
C LEU A 115 7.53 -1.34 0.22
N TRP A 116 8.45 -0.39 0.05
CA TRP A 116 9.68 -0.61 -0.71
C TRP A 116 10.58 -1.66 -0.07
N ARG A 117 10.74 -1.62 1.27
CA ARG A 117 11.51 -2.62 2.02
C ARG A 117 10.93 -4.02 1.86
N SER A 118 9.61 -4.13 1.91
CA SER A 118 8.89 -5.40 1.75
C SER A 118 8.99 -5.94 0.32
N ASP A 119 8.99 -5.06 -0.68
CA ASP A 119 9.15 -5.43 -2.09
C ASP A 119 10.61 -5.82 -2.44
N VAL A 120 11.62 -5.25 -1.77
CA VAL A 120 13.02 -5.71 -1.91
C VAL A 120 13.23 -7.09 -1.26
N GLY A 121 12.68 -7.35 -0.08
CA GLY A 121 12.97 -8.54 0.75
C GLY A 121 12.38 -9.90 0.29
N ARG A 122 12.21 -10.13 -1.02
CA ARG A 122 11.24 -11.05 -1.65
C ARG A 122 11.26 -12.54 -1.26
N ARG A 123 10.06 -13.03 -0.91
CA ARG A 123 9.27 -14.08 -1.62
C ARG A 123 7.83 -14.14 -1.08
N ASP A 124 7.69 -13.94 0.22
CA ASP A 124 6.41 -14.04 0.92
C ASP A 124 5.52 -12.81 0.71
N PHE A 125 6.11 -11.61 0.58
CA PHE A 125 5.36 -10.37 0.33
C PHE A 125 4.65 -10.37 -1.04
N LEU A 126 5.35 -10.78 -2.10
CA LEU A 126 4.76 -10.90 -3.43
C LEU A 126 3.64 -11.94 -3.47
N SER A 127 3.85 -13.09 -2.82
CA SER A 127 2.83 -14.15 -2.71
C SER A 127 1.62 -13.73 -1.86
N GLY A 128 1.78 -12.75 -0.97
CA GLY A 128 0.73 -12.20 -0.11
C GLY A 128 0.05 -10.93 -0.66
N SER A 129 0.57 -10.35 -1.75
CA SER A 129 0.05 -9.12 -2.35
C SER A 129 -1.13 -9.40 -3.29
N SER A 130 -2.18 -10.05 -2.77
CA SER A 130 -3.43 -10.23 -3.51
C SER A 130 -4.11 -8.89 -3.76
N VAL A 131 -4.89 -8.82 -4.84
CA VAL A 131 -5.77 -7.68 -5.12
C VAL A 131 -6.75 -7.53 -3.96
N ALA A 132 -6.79 -6.33 -3.37
CA ALA A 132 -7.78 -5.97 -2.38
C ALA A 132 -8.98 -5.33 -3.08
N ALA A 133 -10.17 -5.87 -2.84
CA ALA A 133 -11.41 -5.37 -3.41
C ALA A 133 -11.64 -3.92 -2.97
N SER A 134 -12.00 -3.05 -3.93
CA SER A 134 -12.32 -1.63 -3.69
C SER A 134 -11.21 -0.81 -3.02
N ALA A 135 -9.95 -1.29 -3.03
CA ALA A 135 -8.85 -0.63 -2.34
C ALA A 135 -8.50 0.76 -2.88
N LEU A 136 -8.97 1.11 -4.08
CA LEU A 136 -8.74 2.41 -4.71
C LEU A 136 -9.83 3.43 -4.36
N VAL A 137 -10.98 2.99 -3.83
CA VAL A 137 -12.15 3.84 -3.56
C VAL A 137 -11.87 4.84 -2.43
N GLU A 138 -11.41 4.36 -1.29
CA GLU A 138 -11.12 5.23 -0.14
C GLU A 138 -9.97 6.22 -0.44
N PRO A 139 -8.80 5.79 -0.96
CA PRO A 139 -7.72 6.70 -1.32
C PRO A 139 -8.11 7.76 -2.35
N SER A 140 -8.89 7.41 -3.38
CA SER A 140 -9.34 8.38 -4.39
C SER A 140 -10.33 9.39 -3.82
N ARG A 141 -11.24 8.96 -2.94
CA ARG A 141 -12.17 9.84 -2.22
C ARG A 141 -11.41 10.77 -1.28
N ASP A 142 -10.54 10.22 -0.44
CA ASP A 142 -9.83 10.98 0.59
C ASP A 142 -8.91 12.02 -0.05
N TRP A 143 -8.23 11.68 -1.15
CA TRP A 143 -7.48 12.65 -1.94
C TRP A 143 -8.37 13.76 -2.50
N LEU A 144 -9.56 13.42 -3.02
CA LEU A 144 -10.48 14.39 -3.63
C LEU A 144 -11.00 15.41 -2.60
N ILE A 145 -11.38 14.95 -1.40
CA ILE A 145 -12.04 15.79 -0.39
C ILE A 145 -11.07 16.47 0.58
N SER A 146 -9.85 15.94 0.76
CA SER A 146 -8.86 16.52 1.66
C SER A 146 -8.10 17.64 0.96
N ALA A 147 -7.71 18.69 1.68
CA ALA A 147 -6.74 19.67 1.18
C ALA A 147 -5.33 19.06 1.06
N PRO A 148 -4.43 19.65 0.26
CA PRO A 148 -3.01 19.31 0.34
C PRO A 148 -2.47 19.48 1.76
N ASP A 149 -1.46 18.69 2.14
CA ASP A 149 -0.82 18.84 3.45
C ASP A 149 -0.32 20.28 3.65
N GLY A 150 -0.53 20.85 4.84
CA GLY A 150 -0.16 22.26 5.11
C GLY A 150 1.35 22.49 5.16
N GLN A 151 2.11 21.53 5.69
CA GLN A 151 3.57 21.60 5.81
C GLN A 151 4.17 20.22 5.55
N VAL A 152 5.27 20.19 4.79
CA VAL A 152 6.07 18.97 4.58
C VAL A 152 7.51 19.10 5.05
N ALA A 153 7.98 20.32 5.35
CA ALA A 153 9.34 20.57 5.83
C ALA A 153 9.73 19.69 7.03
N ARG A 154 10.99 19.24 7.04
CA ARG A 154 11.58 18.40 8.10
C ARG A 154 12.91 18.97 8.58
N SER A 155 13.17 18.86 9.87
CA SER A 155 14.40 19.36 10.52
C SER A 155 15.34 18.27 11.04
N ALA A 156 14.96 17.00 10.95
CA ALA A 156 15.74 15.86 11.43
C ALA A 156 16.38 15.09 10.27
N GLY A 157 17.60 14.55 10.47
CA GLY A 157 18.32 13.73 9.49
C GLY A 157 19.24 14.53 8.54
N PRO A 158 19.93 13.84 7.62
CA PRO A 158 20.85 14.46 6.65
C PRO A 158 20.17 15.55 5.83
N ARG A 159 20.90 16.62 5.51
CA ARG A 159 20.34 17.74 4.74
C ARG A 159 20.09 17.31 3.29
N VAL A 160 18.88 17.52 2.81
CA VAL A 160 18.44 17.28 1.44
C VAL A 160 18.20 18.61 0.74
N GLY A 161 18.76 18.76 -0.45
CA GLY A 161 18.69 19.96 -1.28
C GLY A 161 18.13 19.70 -2.67
N GLN A 162 18.09 20.75 -3.49
CA GLN A 162 17.56 20.66 -4.86
C GLN A 162 18.39 19.77 -5.78
N SER A 163 19.69 19.61 -5.52
CA SER A 163 20.54 18.66 -6.24
C SER A 163 20.09 17.21 -6.05
N ASP A 164 19.62 16.84 -4.85
CA ASP A 164 19.12 15.50 -4.57
C ASP A 164 17.81 15.24 -5.29
N VAL A 165 16.91 16.24 -5.32
CA VAL A 165 15.67 16.16 -6.10
C VAL A 165 15.96 16.02 -7.59
N ALA A 166 16.90 16.80 -8.12
CA ALA A 166 17.31 16.72 -9.52
C ALA A 166 17.90 15.34 -9.86
N ALA A 167 18.64 14.72 -8.94
CA ALA A 167 19.14 13.36 -9.10
C ALA A 167 17.99 12.34 -9.16
N VAL A 168 16.98 12.43 -8.29
CA VAL A 168 15.80 11.55 -8.33
C VAL A 168 15.04 11.70 -9.66
N ARG A 169 14.84 12.93 -10.14
CA ARG A 169 14.17 13.20 -11.43
C ARG A 169 14.96 12.61 -12.60
N SER A 170 16.27 12.82 -12.64
CA SER A 170 17.15 12.30 -13.70
C SER A 170 17.20 10.78 -13.71
N MET A 171 17.30 10.16 -12.53
CA MET A 171 17.26 8.71 -12.38
C MET A 171 15.91 8.13 -12.83
N THR A 172 14.81 8.80 -12.48
CA THR A 172 13.46 8.39 -12.93
C THR A 172 13.38 8.39 -14.46
N GLN A 173 13.87 9.44 -15.13
CA GLN A 173 13.87 9.49 -16.59
C GLN A 173 14.73 8.38 -17.22
N ALA A 174 15.94 8.16 -16.69
CA ALA A 174 16.81 7.08 -17.17
C ALA A 174 16.14 5.69 -17.02
N LEU A 175 15.41 5.47 -15.93
CA LEU A 175 14.69 4.21 -15.70
C LEU A 175 13.49 4.06 -16.65
N VAL A 176 12.80 5.14 -17.00
CA VAL A 176 11.76 5.14 -18.05
C VAL A 176 12.35 4.80 -19.42
N ASP A 177 13.50 5.38 -19.77
CA ASP A 177 14.15 5.12 -21.06
C ASP A 177 14.61 3.65 -21.17
N LEU A 178 15.15 3.09 -20.08
CA LEU A 178 15.51 1.68 -19.99
C LEU A 178 14.28 0.76 -20.07
N ASP A 179 13.16 1.15 -19.45
CA ASP A 179 11.90 0.41 -19.50
C ASP A 179 11.37 0.31 -20.93
N HIS A 180 11.34 1.43 -21.66
CA HIS A 180 10.94 1.43 -23.07
C HIS A 180 11.86 0.56 -23.96
N GLN A 181 13.14 0.42 -23.61
CA GLN A 181 14.11 -0.33 -24.39
C GLN A 181 14.12 -1.83 -24.08
N TYR A 182 13.99 -2.22 -22.81
CA TYR A 182 14.20 -3.60 -22.34
C TYR A 182 12.99 -4.22 -21.65
N GLY A 183 11.96 -3.43 -21.34
CA GLY A 183 10.75 -3.85 -20.65
C GLY A 183 10.86 -3.92 -19.14
N SER A 184 9.69 -3.82 -18.51
CA SER A 184 9.47 -3.63 -17.07
C SER A 184 10.05 -4.73 -16.19
N GLY A 185 10.06 -5.97 -16.69
CA GLY A 185 10.57 -7.13 -15.95
C GLY A 185 12.05 -6.99 -15.54
N HIS A 186 12.87 -6.42 -16.42
CA HIS A 186 14.30 -6.25 -16.19
C HIS A 186 14.62 -5.02 -15.34
N VAL A 187 13.84 -3.95 -15.50
CA VAL A 187 14.12 -2.64 -14.90
C VAL A 187 13.53 -2.51 -13.50
N ARG A 188 12.38 -3.14 -13.23
CA ARG A 188 11.67 -3.01 -11.94
C ARG A 188 12.51 -3.32 -10.70
N PRO A 189 13.35 -4.37 -10.66
CA PRO A 189 14.22 -4.61 -9.50
C PRO A 189 15.16 -3.43 -9.20
N VAL A 190 15.64 -2.73 -10.23
CA VAL A 190 16.51 -1.55 -10.09
C VAL A 190 15.72 -0.37 -9.52
N VAL A 191 14.52 -0.11 -10.03
CA VAL A 191 13.62 0.93 -9.51
C VAL A 191 13.35 0.72 -8.02
N VAL A 192 12.91 -0.48 -7.63
CA VAL A 192 12.54 -0.80 -6.24
C VAL A 192 13.77 -0.75 -5.32
N HIS A 193 14.94 -1.19 -5.81
CA HIS A 193 16.17 -1.07 -5.05
C HIS A 193 16.56 0.40 -4.82
N TYR A 194 16.47 1.27 -5.83
CA TYR A 194 16.79 2.69 -5.71
C TYR A 194 15.81 3.42 -4.76
N LEU A 195 14.51 3.11 -4.86
CA LEU A 195 13.49 3.57 -3.93
C LEU A 195 13.85 3.21 -2.47
N ASN A 196 14.13 1.94 -2.21
CA ASN A 196 14.43 1.47 -0.86
C ASN A 196 15.77 2.00 -0.31
N SER A 197 16.84 2.02 -1.12
CA SER A 197 18.21 2.28 -0.66
C SER A 197 18.59 3.77 -0.63
N VAL A 198 18.08 4.57 -1.58
CA VAL A 198 18.44 5.98 -1.70
C VAL A 198 17.26 6.86 -1.28
N VAL A 199 16.10 6.66 -1.90
CA VAL A 199 14.96 7.56 -1.72
C VAL A 199 14.39 7.53 -0.30
N SER A 200 14.37 6.37 0.36
CA SER A 200 14.01 6.26 1.80
C SER A 200 14.86 7.20 2.66
N GLY A 201 16.16 7.31 2.38
CA GLY A 201 17.08 8.19 3.12
C GLY A 201 16.79 9.67 2.87
N LEU A 202 16.44 10.04 1.63
CA LEU A 202 16.05 11.41 1.29
C LEU A 202 14.76 11.83 2.00
N LEU A 203 13.73 10.96 2.01
CA LEU A 203 12.47 11.24 2.72
C LEU A 203 12.65 11.32 4.25
N ALA A 204 13.61 10.57 4.79
CA ALA A 204 13.94 10.62 6.22
C ALA A 204 14.82 11.82 6.61
N GLY A 205 15.35 12.56 5.63
CA GLY A 205 16.23 13.70 5.82
C GLY A 205 15.55 14.99 6.27
N SER A 206 16.36 16.05 6.34
CA SER A 206 15.92 17.41 6.65
C SER A 206 15.88 18.26 5.39
N TYR A 207 14.78 18.98 5.18
CA TYR A 207 14.55 19.81 4.00
C TYR A 207 13.57 20.94 4.31
N ARG A 208 13.75 22.07 3.62
CA ARG A 208 12.83 23.20 3.66
C ARG A 208 11.56 22.88 2.88
N GLU A 209 10.51 23.64 3.13
CA GLU A 209 9.18 23.42 2.54
C GLU A 209 9.21 23.27 1.02
N ALA A 210 9.82 24.22 0.30
CA ALA A 210 9.92 24.17 -1.16
C ALA A 210 10.63 22.90 -1.67
N VAL A 211 11.78 22.54 -1.06
CA VAL A 211 12.54 21.34 -1.41
C VAL A 211 11.74 20.07 -1.10
N GLY A 212 11.01 20.07 0.02
CA GLY A 212 10.14 18.97 0.39
C GLY A 212 9.05 18.71 -0.66
N ARG A 213 8.33 19.75 -1.09
CA ARG A 213 7.30 19.62 -2.13
C ARG A 213 7.87 19.05 -3.43
N ASP A 214 9.02 19.58 -3.85
CA ASP A 214 9.75 19.14 -5.03
C ASP A 214 10.21 17.68 -4.93
N LEU A 215 10.70 17.26 -3.74
CA LEU A 215 11.08 15.89 -3.44
C LEU A 215 9.87 14.96 -3.49
N PHE A 216 8.78 15.28 -2.79
CA PHE A 216 7.55 14.47 -2.82
C PHE A 216 7.00 14.31 -4.23
N ALA A 217 7.04 15.36 -5.06
CA ALA A 217 6.62 15.28 -6.46
C ALA A 217 7.50 14.33 -7.29
N ALA A 218 8.83 14.40 -7.11
CA ALA A 218 9.76 13.50 -7.80
C ALA A 218 9.59 12.05 -7.36
N VAL A 219 9.42 11.81 -6.06
CA VAL A 219 9.24 10.48 -5.48
C VAL A 219 7.88 9.89 -5.84
N ALA A 220 6.82 10.70 -5.91
CA ALA A 220 5.51 10.25 -6.39
C ALA A 220 5.60 9.67 -7.80
N ARG A 221 6.38 10.30 -8.69
CA ARG A 221 6.61 9.82 -10.07
C ARG A 221 7.35 8.50 -10.12
N LEU A 222 8.44 8.38 -9.37
CA LEU A 222 9.19 7.12 -9.31
C LEU A 222 8.38 5.98 -8.66
N THR A 223 7.55 6.31 -7.66
CA THR A 223 6.65 5.34 -7.00
C THR A 223 5.55 4.87 -7.96
N GLU A 224 4.99 5.77 -8.77
CA GLU A 224 4.02 5.43 -9.80
C GLU A 224 4.64 4.53 -10.87
N LEU A 225 5.87 4.81 -11.32
CA LEU A 225 6.61 3.97 -12.27
C LEU A 225 6.78 2.54 -11.74
N ALA A 226 7.10 2.37 -10.45
CA ALA A 226 7.19 1.04 -9.84
C ALA A 226 5.85 0.27 -9.82
N GLY A 227 4.73 1.01 -9.74
CA GLY A 227 3.37 0.49 -9.87
C GLY A 227 3.01 0.13 -11.31
N TYR A 228 3.37 0.97 -12.28
CA TYR A 228 3.25 0.70 -13.71
C TYR A 228 3.98 -0.59 -14.10
N MET A 229 5.25 -0.71 -13.69
CA MET A 229 6.01 -1.93 -13.93
C MET A 229 5.45 -3.15 -13.19
N ALA A 230 4.75 -2.97 -12.06
CA ALA A 230 4.06 -4.06 -11.36
C ALA A 230 2.85 -4.54 -12.17
N VAL A 231 2.13 -3.63 -12.84
CA VAL A 231 1.08 -3.98 -13.81
C VAL A 231 1.65 -4.84 -14.93
N ASP A 232 2.68 -4.37 -15.62
CA ASP A 232 3.23 -5.07 -16.80
C ASP A 232 3.80 -6.45 -16.48
N THR A 233 4.25 -6.63 -15.23
CA THR A 233 4.79 -7.91 -14.75
C THR A 233 3.73 -8.80 -14.08
N GLY A 234 2.44 -8.49 -14.22
CA GLY A 234 1.34 -9.33 -13.76
C GLY A 234 1.14 -9.34 -12.24
N GLN A 235 1.45 -8.23 -11.57
CA GLN A 235 1.37 -8.09 -10.10
C GLN A 235 0.34 -7.00 -9.69
N PRO A 236 -0.96 -7.17 -10.00
CA PRO A 236 -1.96 -6.11 -9.81
C PRO A 236 -2.16 -5.70 -8.35
N GLY A 237 -2.10 -6.62 -7.39
CA GLY A 237 -2.22 -6.27 -5.96
C GLY A 237 -1.04 -5.45 -5.44
N LEU A 238 0.15 -5.62 -6.04
CA LEU A 238 1.30 -4.79 -5.77
C LEU A 238 1.16 -3.41 -6.43
N ALA A 239 0.69 -3.37 -7.68
CA ALA A 239 0.37 -2.12 -8.38
C ALA A 239 -0.63 -1.25 -7.59
N GLN A 240 -1.67 -1.84 -7.01
CA GLN A 240 -2.62 -1.13 -6.13
C GLN A 240 -1.88 -0.36 -5.02
N ARG A 241 -0.96 -1.02 -4.32
CA ARG A 241 -0.19 -0.43 -3.21
C ARG A 241 0.67 0.72 -3.70
N TYR A 242 1.40 0.53 -4.79
CA TYR A 242 2.24 1.58 -5.37
C TYR A 242 1.42 2.79 -5.81
N TYR A 243 0.27 2.60 -6.45
CA TYR A 243 -0.56 3.72 -6.89
C TYR A 243 -1.20 4.47 -5.71
N ILE A 244 -1.64 3.77 -4.66
CA ILE A 244 -2.15 4.42 -3.43
C ILE A 244 -1.06 5.29 -2.81
N GLN A 245 0.17 4.77 -2.70
CA GLN A 245 1.27 5.54 -2.13
C GLN A 245 1.72 6.67 -3.06
N ALA A 246 1.74 6.48 -4.38
CA ALA A 246 2.03 7.56 -5.34
C ALA A 246 1.02 8.71 -5.24
N LEU A 247 -0.28 8.40 -5.12
CA LEU A 247 -1.33 9.40 -4.90
C LEU A 247 -1.12 10.16 -3.58
N ARG A 248 -0.74 9.45 -2.52
CA ARG A 248 -0.49 10.07 -1.21
C ARG A 248 0.73 10.99 -1.23
N LEU A 249 1.79 10.60 -1.92
CA LEU A 249 2.98 11.43 -2.12
C LEU A 249 2.67 12.65 -2.99
N ALA A 250 1.82 12.52 -4.01
CA ALA A 250 1.34 13.66 -4.80
C ALA A 250 0.53 14.66 -3.94
N GLN A 251 -0.26 14.17 -2.97
CA GLN A 251 -0.93 15.03 -1.99
C GLN A 251 0.06 15.79 -1.11
N ALA A 252 1.11 15.12 -0.62
CA ALA A 252 2.18 15.76 0.15
C ALA A 252 2.90 16.81 -0.69
N ALA A 253 3.13 16.55 -1.98
CA ALA A 253 3.70 17.53 -2.90
C ALA A 253 2.77 18.73 -3.18
N GLY A 254 1.46 18.60 -2.91
CA GLY A 254 0.46 19.56 -3.36
C GLY A 254 0.23 19.55 -4.88
N ASP A 255 0.74 18.54 -5.58
CA ASP A 255 0.63 18.41 -7.04
C ASP A 255 -0.71 17.75 -7.41
N ARG A 256 -1.74 18.58 -7.51
CA ARG A 256 -3.09 18.12 -7.88
C ARG A 256 -3.17 17.58 -9.29
N GLY A 257 -2.40 18.14 -10.22
CA GLY A 257 -2.36 17.65 -11.59
C GLY A 257 -1.80 16.25 -11.66
N TYR A 258 -0.70 15.98 -10.94
CA TYR A 258 -0.13 14.65 -10.88
C TYR A 258 -1.00 13.66 -10.09
N GLY A 259 -1.67 14.09 -9.02
CA GLY A 259 -2.67 13.25 -8.35
C GLY A 259 -3.81 12.83 -9.29
N GLY A 260 -4.32 13.76 -10.11
CA GLY A 260 -5.28 13.46 -11.17
C GLY A 260 -4.72 12.48 -12.21
N TYR A 261 -3.45 12.62 -12.59
CA TYR A 261 -2.75 11.65 -13.45
C TYR A 261 -2.73 10.25 -12.83
N VAL A 262 -2.35 10.10 -11.56
CA VAL A 262 -2.33 8.79 -10.88
C VAL A 262 -3.72 8.13 -10.89
N LEU A 263 -4.80 8.91 -10.69
CA LEU A 263 -6.17 8.41 -10.76
C LEU A 263 -6.56 7.98 -12.19
N ALA A 264 -6.41 8.88 -13.16
CA ALA A 264 -6.94 8.73 -14.52
C ALA A 264 -6.07 7.90 -15.46
N ALA A 265 -4.74 7.90 -15.29
CA ALA A 265 -3.83 7.09 -16.09
C ALA A 265 -3.56 5.75 -15.40
N SER A 266 -3.12 5.77 -14.14
CA SER A 266 -2.56 4.57 -13.50
C SER A 266 -3.62 3.69 -12.83
N MET A 267 -4.37 4.22 -11.86
CA MET A 267 -5.41 3.48 -11.13
C MET A 267 -6.54 3.03 -12.06
N SER A 268 -6.96 3.90 -12.99
CA SER A 268 -8.01 3.54 -13.95
C SER A 268 -7.56 2.49 -14.98
N HIS A 269 -6.26 2.43 -15.31
CA HIS A 269 -5.71 1.36 -16.15
C HIS A 269 -5.73 0.02 -15.41
N LEU A 270 -5.32 0.02 -14.13
CA LEU A 270 -5.42 -1.16 -13.27
C LEU A 270 -6.87 -1.63 -13.11
N ALA A 271 -7.82 -0.71 -12.90
CA ALA A 271 -9.24 -1.05 -12.84
C ALA A 271 -9.76 -1.70 -14.14
N ALA A 272 -9.23 -1.30 -15.30
CA ALA A 272 -9.54 -1.95 -16.57
C ALA A 272 -9.04 -3.40 -16.62
N GLN A 273 -7.80 -3.65 -16.19
CA GLN A 273 -7.24 -5.00 -16.12
C GLN A 273 -7.97 -5.91 -15.13
N LEU A 274 -8.52 -5.33 -14.06
CA LEU A 274 -9.32 -6.03 -13.07
C LEU A 274 -10.79 -6.23 -13.49
N GLY A 275 -11.21 -5.72 -14.65
CA GLY A 275 -12.57 -5.88 -15.15
C GLY A 275 -13.61 -5.00 -14.44
N ASN A 276 -13.20 -3.85 -13.87
CA ASN A 276 -14.06 -2.93 -13.13
C ASN A 276 -14.34 -1.63 -13.93
N PRO A 277 -15.12 -1.65 -15.02
CA PRO A 277 -15.27 -0.49 -15.91
C PRO A 277 -15.96 0.71 -15.25
N ARG A 278 -16.83 0.48 -14.25
CA ARG A 278 -17.43 1.54 -13.44
C ARG A 278 -16.38 2.32 -12.63
N GLU A 279 -15.40 1.61 -12.08
CA GLU A 279 -14.32 2.20 -11.28
C GLU A 279 -13.42 3.10 -12.16
N ILE A 280 -13.19 2.71 -13.44
CA ILE A 280 -12.46 3.55 -14.42
C ILE A 280 -13.11 4.93 -14.56
N ALA A 281 -14.43 4.97 -14.82
CA ALA A 281 -15.15 6.23 -15.01
C ALA A 281 -15.19 7.07 -13.72
N GLN A 282 -15.30 6.42 -12.55
CA GLN A 282 -15.27 7.11 -11.25
C GLN A 282 -13.90 7.74 -10.96
N LEU A 283 -12.81 7.01 -11.18
CA LEU A 283 -11.45 7.53 -11.00
C LEU A 283 -11.15 8.67 -11.97
N ALA A 284 -11.59 8.57 -13.23
CA ALA A 284 -11.45 9.63 -14.21
C ALA A 284 -12.20 10.92 -13.82
N ARG A 285 -13.43 10.80 -13.30
CA ARG A 285 -14.17 11.97 -12.78
C ARG A 285 -13.55 12.56 -11.52
N ALA A 286 -13.05 11.71 -10.62
CA ALA A 286 -12.32 12.19 -9.44
C ALA A 286 -11.05 12.96 -9.85
N ALA A 287 -10.35 12.53 -10.90
CA ALA A 287 -9.22 13.27 -11.47
C ALA A 287 -9.64 14.64 -12.02
N GLN A 288 -10.73 14.70 -12.81
CA GLN A 288 -11.26 15.94 -13.36
C GLN A 288 -11.61 16.95 -12.25
N GLU A 289 -12.33 16.52 -11.22
CA GLU A 289 -12.77 17.42 -10.15
C GLU A 289 -11.60 17.82 -9.25
N GLY A 290 -10.76 16.88 -8.81
CA GLY A 290 -9.67 17.16 -7.88
C GLY A 290 -8.52 17.96 -8.48
N ALA A 291 -8.37 17.95 -9.81
CA ALA A 291 -7.34 18.69 -10.52
C ALA A 291 -7.89 19.90 -11.31
N ARG A 292 -9.17 20.23 -11.14
CA ARG A 292 -9.86 21.30 -11.87
C ARG A 292 -9.11 22.63 -11.78
N GLY A 293 -8.86 23.25 -12.93
CA GLY A 293 -8.15 24.53 -13.03
C GLY A 293 -6.66 24.47 -12.68
N ARG A 294 -6.08 23.27 -12.50
CA ARG A 294 -4.66 23.07 -12.13
C ARG A 294 -3.90 22.15 -13.07
N VAL A 295 -4.47 21.86 -14.24
CA VAL A 295 -3.89 20.94 -15.23
C VAL A 295 -3.78 21.59 -16.60
N THR A 296 -2.88 21.07 -17.41
CA THR A 296 -2.78 21.46 -18.82
C THR A 296 -3.96 20.87 -19.61
N PRO A 297 -4.32 21.47 -20.75
CA PRO A 297 -5.36 20.93 -21.63
C PRO A 297 -5.10 19.47 -22.03
N ARG A 298 -3.83 19.12 -22.29
CA ARG A 298 -3.41 17.73 -22.56
C ARG A 298 -3.76 16.76 -21.43
N ALA A 299 -3.57 17.14 -20.16
CA ALA A 299 -3.91 16.30 -19.02
C ALA A 299 -5.43 16.21 -18.82
N GLU A 300 -6.16 17.30 -19.02
CA GLU A 300 -7.63 17.31 -19.00
C GLU A 300 -8.23 16.41 -20.08
N SER A 301 -7.69 16.49 -21.31
CA SER A 301 -8.03 15.59 -22.42
C SER A 301 -7.84 14.12 -22.04
N MET A 302 -6.70 13.78 -21.41
CA MET A 302 -6.44 12.42 -20.93
C MET A 302 -7.46 11.95 -19.88
N PHE A 303 -7.90 12.83 -18.98
CA PHE A 303 -8.90 12.48 -17.98
C PHE A 303 -10.27 12.18 -18.61
N HIS A 304 -10.67 12.98 -19.59
CA HIS A 304 -11.90 12.73 -20.36
C HIS A 304 -11.80 11.46 -21.21
N ALA A 305 -10.63 11.17 -21.80
CA ALA A 305 -10.40 9.93 -22.54
C ALA A 305 -10.49 8.69 -21.64
N ALA A 306 -10.00 8.77 -20.40
CA ALA A 306 -10.17 7.70 -19.40
C ALA A 306 -11.63 7.49 -19.02
N GLU A 307 -12.41 8.56 -18.85
CA GLU A 307 -13.86 8.48 -18.60
C GLU A 307 -14.58 7.81 -19.78
N ALA A 308 -14.25 8.22 -21.02
CA ALA A 308 -14.82 7.64 -22.23
C ALA A 308 -14.55 6.14 -22.33
N ARG A 309 -13.34 5.69 -22.01
CA ARG A 309 -12.98 4.26 -21.95
C ARG A 309 -13.84 3.51 -20.93
N GLY A 310 -14.06 4.08 -19.76
CA GLY A 310 -14.93 3.49 -18.73
C GLY A 310 -16.35 3.28 -19.24
N HIS A 311 -16.95 4.30 -19.86
CA HIS A 311 -18.29 4.21 -20.44
C HIS A 311 -18.37 3.20 -21.59
N ALA A 312 -17.38 3.19 -22.48
CA ALA A 312 -17.32 2.25 -23.59
C ALA A 312 -17.30 0.80 -23.10
N LEU A 313 -16.51 0.49 -22.07
CA LEU A 313 -16.44 -0.85 -21.47
C LEU A 313 -17.71 -1.24 -20.69
N MET A 314 -18.53 -0.27 -20.27
CA MET A 314 -19.87 -0.53 -19.71
C MET A 314 -20.95 -0.71 -20.79
N GLY A 315 -20.64 -0.46 -22.07
CA GLY A 315 -21.62 -0.46 -23.17
C GLY A 315 -22.44 0.83 -23.28
N ASP A 316 -22.09 1.87 -22.54
CA ASP A 316 -22.76 3.18 -22.59
C ASP A 316 -22.16 4.03 -23.71
N VAL A 317 -22.63 3.79 -24.94
CA VAL A 317 -22.13 4.46 -26.15
C VAL A 317 -22.30 5.97 -26.10
N HIS A 318 -23.43 6.45 -25.56
CA HIS A 318 -23.74 7.88 -25.54
C HIS A 318 -22.83 8.64 -24.58
N ALA A 319 -22.65 8.13 -23.36
CA ALA A 319 -21.74 8.75 -22.40
C ALA A 319 -20.28 8.64 -22.86
N ALA A 320 -19.89 7.53 -23.51
CA ALA A 320 -18.57 7.37 -24.09
C ALA A 320 -18.28 8.43 -25.17
N GLN A 321 -19.21 8.64 -26.11
CA GLN A 321 -19.09 9.67 -27.15
C GLN A 321 -19.04 11.08 -26.56
N THR A 322 -19.85 11.36 -25.54
CA THR A 322 -19.86 12.67 -24.86
C THR A 322 -18.53 12.95 -24.18
N ALA A 323 -17.98 11.98 -23.45
CA ALA A 323 -16.68 12.10 -22.81
C ALA A 323 -15.54 12.20 -23.85
N ALA A 324 -15.59 11.43 -24.93
CA ALA A 324 -14.61 11.52 -26.02
C ALA A 324 -14.65 12.89 -26.73
N GLY A 325 -15.84 13.46 -26.92
CA GLY A 325 -16.02 14.82 -27.43
C GLY A 325 -15.31 15.85 -26.56
N ARG A 326 -15.50 15.79 -25.23
CA ARG A 326 -14.78 16.64 -24.27
C ARG A 326 -13.27 16.43 -24.33
N ALA A 327 -12.81 15.19 -24.50
CA ALA A 327 -11.38 14.90 -24.65
C ALA A 327 -10.76 15.57 -25.88
N MET A 328 -11.46 15.57 -27.02
CA MET A 328 -10.99 16.23 -28.25
C MET A 328 -11.00 17.75 -28.14
N SER A 329 -12.00 18.34 -27.47
CA SER A 329 -12.08 19.79 -27.27
C SER A 329 -11.04 20.34 -26.29
N ALA A 330 -10.46 19.49 -25.44
CA ALA A 330 -9.42 19.87 -24.49
C ALA A 330 -7.98 19.75 -25.04
N MET A 331 -7.77 19.27 -26.27
CA MET A 331 -6.45 19.28 -26.92
C MET A 331 -6.11 20.64 -27.51
#